data_AF-A0A840INT2-F1
#
_entry.id   AF-A0A840INT2-F1
#
_cell.length_a   1.000
_cell.length_b   1.000
_cell.length_c   1.000
_cell.angle_alpha   90.00
_cell.angle_beta   90.00
_cell.angle_gamma   90.00
#
_symmetry.space_group_name_H-M   'P 1'
#
loop_
_entity.id
_entity.type
_entity.pdbx_description
1 polymer ?
#
loop_
_entity_poly.entity_id
_entity_poly.type
_entity_poly.pdbx_seq_one_letter_code
_entity_poly.pdbx_strand_id
1 'polypeptide(L)'
;MTVAAQVLVFAGVAVVLLSSAGLVRARDLLTRLHLLSPVTTLGAPLIGIGLVLVNGWHLGSGAIVVTVALLVVTGPVVQAGTARLEAVRRGALDEDLPS
;
A
#
# COMPACT_ATOMS: atom_id res chain seq x y z
N MET A 1 -21.46 11.46 -7.22
CA MET A 1 -20.06 11.60 -6.75
C MET A 1 -19.61 13.02 -7.04
N THR A 2 -18.95 13.71 -6.09
CA THR A 2 -18.39 15.03 -6.34
C THR A 2 -17.15 14.94 -7.23
N VAL A 3 -16.83 16.00 -7.97
CA VAL A 3 -15.63 16.05 -8.84
C VAL A 3 -14.35 15.77 -8.03
N ALA A 4 -14.25 16.34 -6.83
CA ALA A 4 -13.13 16.09 -5.93
C ALA A 4 -12.98 14.60 -5.58
N ALA A 5 -14.07 13.92 -5.23
CA ALA A 5 -14.03 12.49 -4.92
C ALA A 5 -13.64 11.64 -6.14
N GLN A 6 -14.12 12.00 -7.33
CA GLN A 6 -13.73 11.31 -8.57
C GLN A 6 -12.23 11.44 -8.81
N VAL A 7 -11.69 12.67 -8.72
CA VAL A 7 -10.25 12.92 -8.89
C VAL A 7 -9.43 12.10 -7.90
N LEU A 8 -9.82 12.08 -6.62
CA LEU A 8 -9.13 11.29 -5.59
C LEU A 8 -9.15 9.79 -5.88
N VAL A 9 -10.32 9.24 -6.20
CA VAL A 9 -10.46 7.80 -6.49
C VAL A 9 -9.67 7.41 -7.75
N PHE A 10 -9.81 8.17 -8.84
CA PHE A 10 -9.08 7.88 -10.08
C PHE A 10 -7.56 8.04 -9.92
N ALA A 11 -7.09 9.04 -9.18
CA ALA A 11 -5.68 9.20 -8.86
C ALA A 11 -5.15 8.00 -8.06
N GLY A 12 -5.89 7.58 -7.02
CA GLY A 12 -5.52 6.41 -6.22
C GLY A 12 -5.50 5.12 -7.04
N VAL A 13 -6.51 4.89 -7.89
CA VAL A 13 -6.55 3.76 -8.82
C VAL A 13 -5.37 3.81 -9.79
N ALA A 14 -5.04 4.97 -10.35
CA ALA A 14 -3.89 5.12 -11.24
C ALA A 14 -2.57 4.75 -10.54
N VAL A 15 -2.39 5.17 -9.28
CA VAL A 15 -1.23 4.74 -8.46
C VAL A 15 -1.19 3.21 -8.34
N VAL A 16 -2.31 2.56 -8.00
CA VAL A 16 -2.36 1.08 -7.88
C VAL A 16 -2.03 0.40 -9.20
N LEU A 17 -2.57 0.89 -10.32
CA LEU A 17 -2.33 0.31 -11.65
C LEU A 17 -0.87 0.47 -12.09
N LEU A 18 -0.30 1.66 -11.91
CA LEU A 18 1.11 1.93 -12.25
C LEU A 18 2.06 1.11 -11.38
N SER A 19 1.81 1.04 -10.07
CA SER A 19 2.55 0.17 -9.14
C SER A 19 2.46 -1.30 -9.55
N SER A 20 1.27 -1.78 -9.89
CA SER A 20 1.06 -3.18 -10.32
C SER A 20 1.75 -3.47 -11.66
N ALA A 21 1.69 -2.55 -12.61
CA ALA A 21 2.37 -2.69 -13.90
C ALA A 21 3.90 -2.68 -13.75
N GLY A 22 4.43 -1.88 -12.81
CA GLY A 22 5.85 -1.86 -12.46
C GLY A 22 6.28 -3.15 -11.75
N LEU A 23 5.47 -3.63 -10.80
CA LEU A 23 5.69 -4.85 -10.04
C LEU A 23 5.87 -6.07 -10.96
N VAL A 24 5.01 -6.22 -11.97
CA VAL A 24 5.08 -7.32 -12.94
C VAL A 24 6.38 -7.28 -13.76
N ARG A 25 6.92 -6.09 -14.04
CA ARG A 25 8.16 -5.91 -14.82
C ARG A 25 9.43 -6.04 -13.97
N ALA A 26 9.34 -5.85 -12.66
CA ALA A 26 10.50 -5.90 -11.78
C ALA A 26 11.06 -7.32 -11.67
N ARG A 27 12.40 -7.42 -11.79
CA ARG A 27 13.13 -8.70 -11.75
C ARG A 27 13.51 -9.14 -10.34
N ASP A 28 13.79 -8.18 -9.47
CA ASP A 28 14.22 -8.43 -8.09
C ASP A 28 13.09 -8.15 -7.08
N LEU A 29 13.07 -8.91 -5.98
CA LEU A 29 12.06 -8.81 -4.94
C LEU A 29 12.09 -7.45 -4.23
N LEU A 30 13.26 -6.86 -3.96
CA LEU A 30 13.34 -5.59 -3.26
C LEU A 30 12.77 -4.46 -4.13
N THR A 31 13.04 -4.49 -5.44
CA THR A 31 12.41 -3.59 -6.41
C THR A 31 10.89 -3.79 -6.45
N ARG A 32 10.43 -5.04 -6.41
CA ARG A 32 8.99 -5.37 -6.33
C ARG A 32 8.34 -4.79 -5.07
N LEU A 33 8.98 -4.96 -3.91
CA LEU A 33 8.51 -4.42 -2.63
C LEU A 33 8.49 -2.89 -2.65
N HIS A 34 9.51 -2.23 -3.22
CA HIS A 34 9.52 -0.79 -3.38
C HIS A 34 8.34 -0.30 -4.23
N LEU A 35 8.08 -0.94 -5.37
CA LEU A 35 6.97 -0.60 -6.27
C LEU A 35 5.58 -0.91 -5.69
N LEU A 36 5.51 -1.81 -4.71
CA LEU A 36 4.29 -2.10 -3.95
C LEU A 36 3.98 -1.04 -2.88
N SER A 37 4.99 -0.34 -2.36
CA SER A 37 4.84 0.65 -1.28
C SER A 37 3.81 1.77 -1.56
N PRO A 38 3.75 2.36 -2.78
CA PRO A 38 2.77 3.39 -3.09
C PRO A 38 1.31 2.92 -3.00
N VAL A 39 1.05 1.62 -3.13
CA VAL A 39 -0.32 1.07 -3.05
C VAL A 39 -0.91 1.28 -1.66
N THR A 40 -0.15 1.01 -0.60
CA THR A 40 -0.62 1.13 0.78
C THR A 40 -0.47 2.54 1.33
N THR A 41 0.54 3.29 0.89
CA THR A 41 0.86 4.64 1.40
C THR A 41 0.15 5.77 0.67
N LEU A 42 -0.24 5.58 -0.60
CA LEU A 42 -0.91 6.61 -1.41
C LEU A 42 -2.20 6.10 -2.06
N GLY A 43 -2.18 4.94 -2.71
CA GLY A 43 -3.32 4.39 -3.44
C GLY A 43 -4.55 4.19 -2.55
N ALA A 44 -4.41 3.39 -1.49
CA ALA A 44 -5.48 3.14 -0.54
C ALA A 44 -5.98 4.40 0.20
N PRO A 45 -5.11 5.30 0.70
CA PRO A 45 -5.54 6.58 1.25
C PRO A 45 -6.34 7.47 0.29
N LEU A 46 -5.88 7.64 -0.96
CA LEU A 46 -6.57 8.47 -1.95
C LEU A 46 -7.97 7.92 -2.25
N ILE A 47 -8.08 6.60 -2.47
CA ILE A 47 -9.37 5.93 -2.70
C ILE A 47 -10.27 6.08 -1.46
N GLY A 48 -9.73 5.82 -0.27
CA GLY A 48 -10.48 5.88 0.99
C GLY A 48 -11.03 7.27 1.27
N ILE A 49 -10.22 8.32 1.14
CA ILE A 49 -10.67 9.71 1.33
C ILE A 49 -11.75 10.06 0.30
N GLY A 50 -11.58 9.68 -0.96
CA GLY A 50 -12.59 9.90 -2.00
C GLY A 50 -13.92 9.21 -1.68
N LEU A 51 -13.89 7.99 -1.14
CA LEU A 51 -15.10 7.27 -0.71
C LEU A 51 -15.76 7.91 0.51
N VAL A 52 -14.98 8.33 1.52
CA VAL A 52 -15.51 9.01 2.71
C VAL A 52 -16.21 10.33 2.32
N LEU A 53 -15.65 11.07 1.36
CA LEU A 53 -16.26 12.30 0.84
C LEU A 53 -17.62 12.08 0.16
N VAL A 54 -17.83 10.93 -0.49
CA VAL A 54 -19.11 10.63 -1.17
C VAL A 54 -20.15 10.08 -0.20
N ASN A 55 -19.72 9.24 0.73
CA ASN A 55 -20.62 8.53 1.65
C ASN A 55 -20.99 9.37 2.88
N GLY A 56 -20.19 10.38 3.24
CA GLY A 56 -20.40 11.20 4.43
C GLY A 56 -20.00 10.46 5.72
N TRP A 57 -20.36 11.02 6.88
CA TRP A 57 -19.94 10.49 8.17
C TRP A 57 -20.92 9.46 8.73
N HIS A 58 -20.64 8.17 8.51
CA HIS A 58 -21.39 7.06 9.07
C HIS A 58 -20.47 5.86 9.32
N LEU A 59 -21.01 4.79 9.93
CA LEU A 59 -20.22 3.62 10.35
C LEU A 59 -19.40 2.99 9.20
N GLY A 60 -19.99 2.88 8.00
CA GLY A 60 -19.27 2.42 6.80
C GLY A 60 -18.03 3.25 6.44
N SER A 61 -18.12 4.58 6.44
CA SER A 61 -16.98 5.48 6.23
C SER A 61 -15.94 5.35 7.35
N GLY A 62 -16.38 5.13 8.59
CA GLY A 62 -15.49 4.82 9.71
C GLY A 62 -14.68 3.55 9.48
N ALA A 63 -15.31 2.48 8.98
CA ALA A 63 -14.61 1.25 8.63
C ALA A 63 -13.56 1.46 7.53
N ILE A 64 -13.89 2.26 6.49
CA ILE A 64 -12.94 2.62 5.43
C ILE A 64 -11.71 3.33 6.03
N VAL A 65 -11.91 4.32 6.90
CA VAL A 65 -10.80 5.06 7.54
C VAL A 65 -9.92 4.12 8.35
N VAL A 66 -10.52 3.23 9.15
CA VAL A 66 -9.78 2.23 9.93
C VAL A 66 -8.99 1.29 9.03
N THR A 67 -9.59 0.78 7.95
CA THR A 67 -8.90 -0.09 6.98
C THR A 67 -7.71 0.63 6.33
N VAL A 68 -7.88 1.89 5.91
CA VAL A 68 -6.79 2.69 5.35
C VAL A 68 -5.67 2.89 6.38
N ALA A 69 -6.01 3.25 7.62
CA ALA A 69 -5.02 3.44 8.67
C ALA A 69 -4.22 2.15 8.94
N LEU A 70 -4.92 1.01 9.01
CA LEU A 70 -4.28 -0.29 9.16
C LEU A 70 -3.37 -0.61 7.98
N LEU A 71 -3.80 -0.37 6.73
CA LEU A 71 -2.96 -0.60 5.54
C LEU A 71 -1.69 0.26 5.55
N VAL A 72 -1.80 1.54 5.92
CA VAL A 72 -0.66 2.46 5.98
C VAL A 72 0.38 2.01 7.01
N VAL A 73 -0.06 1.50 8.16
CA VAL A 73 0.83 1.03 9.24
C VAL A 73 1.39 -0.36 8.95
N THR A 74 0.53 -1.30 8.56
CA THR A 74 0.91 -2.70 8.37
C THR A 74 1.64 -2.96 7.05
N GLY A 75 1.43 -2.11 6.03
CA GLY A 75 2.12 -2.21 4.73
C GLY A 75 3.65 -2.22 4.89
N PRO A 76 4.25 -1.17 5.48
CA PRO A 76 5.69 -1.14 5.75
C PRO A 76 6.20 -2.30 6.61
N VAL A 77 5.42 -2.74 7.61
CA VAL A 77 5.78 -3.89 8.47
C VAL A 77 5.91 -5.17 7.65
N VAL A 78 4.94 -5.46 6.79
CA VAL A 78 4.97 -6.63 5.90
C VAL A 78 6.13 -6.53 4.90
N GLN A 79 6.38 -5.33 4.34
CA GLN A 79 7.49 -5.12 3.41
C GLN A 79 8.85 -5.34 4.08
N ALA A 80 9.06 -4.81 5.28
CA ALA A 80 10.31 -4.99 6.04
C ALA A 80 10.53 -6.46 6.42
N GLY A 81 9.50 -7.14 6.92
CA GLY A 81 9.57 -8.56 7.24
C GLY A 81 9.89 -9.43 6.01
N THR A 82 9.27 -9.13 4.87
CA THR A 82 9.51 -9.84 3.61
C THR A 82 10.94 -9.61 3.09
N ALA A 83 11.41 -8.35 3.12
CA ALA A 83 12.78 -8.01 2.70
C ALA A 83 13.82 -8.71 3.57
N ARG A 84 13.59 -8.77 4.88
CA ARG A 84 14.49 -9.47 5.81
C ARG A 84 14.55 -10.96 5.54
N LEU A 85 13.41 -11.61 5.33
CA LEU A 85 13.37 -13.05 5.03
C LEU A 85 14.15 -13.38 3.74
N GLU A 86 14.04 -12.53 2.72
CA GLU A 86 14.83 -12.69 1.49
C GLU A 86 16.33 -12.47 1.72
N ALA A 87 16.71 -11.51 2.57
CA ALA A 87 18.11 -11.30 2.92
C ALA A 87 18.72 -12.52 3.64
N VAL A 88 17.98 -13.14 4.56
CA VAL A 88 18.37 -14.41 5.20
C VAL A 88 18.48 -15.52 4.15
N ARG A 89 17.49 -15.64 3.25
CA ARG A 89 17.48 -16.64 2.17
C ARG A 89 18.69 -16.53 1.23
N ARG A 90 19.18 -15.30 1.00
CA ARG A 90 20.36 -15.02 0.18
C ARG A 90 21.69 -15.19 0.92
N GLY A 91 21.66 -15.52 2.23
CA GLY A 91 22.84 -15.59 3.09
C GLY A 91 23.49 -14.23 3.33
N ALA A 92 22.75 -13.13 3.14
CA ALA A 92 23.23 -11.77 3.38
C ALA A 92 23.07 -11.33 4.83
N LEU A 93 22.23 -12.03 5.61
CA LEU A 93 22.02 -11.83 7.03
C LEU A 93 21.93 -13.18 7.73
N ASP A 94 22.55 -13.30 8.91
CA ASP A 94 22.36 -14.47 9.77
C ASP A 94 20.96 -14.47 10.39
N GLU A 95 20.34 -15.64 10.47
CA GLU A 95 19.00 -15.84 11.00
C GLU A 95 18.90 -15.48 12.50
N ASP A 96 20.01 -15.61 13.23
CA ASP A 96 20.12 -15.38 14.68
C ASP A 96 20.27 -13.90 15.06
N LEU A 97 20.37 -12.98 14.10
CA LEU A 97 20.48 -11.56 14.40
C LEU A 97 19.14 -11.02 14.95
N PRO A 98 19.14 -10.14 15.97
CA PRO A 98 17.91 -9.50 16.44
C PRO A 98 17.26 -8.63 15.35
N SER A 99 15.93 -8.48 15.42
CA SER A 99 15.12 -7.63 14.53
C SER A 99 15.36 -6.15 14.71
#